data_AF-A0A2I0QMU3-F1
#
_entry.id   AF-A0A2I0QMU3-F1
#
_cell.length_a   1.000
_cell.length_b   1.000
_cell.length_c   1.000
_cell.angle_alpha   90.00
_cell.angle_beta   90.00
_cell.angle_gamma   90.00
#
_symmetry.space_group_name_H-M   'P 1'
#
loop_
_entity.id
_entity.type
_entity.pdbx_description
1 polymer ?
#
loop_
_entity_poly.entity_id
_entity_poly.type
_entity_poly.pdbx_seq_one_letter_code
_entity_poly.pdbx_strand_id
1 'polypeptide(L)' 'TLSGKIINADVNGAYNIIKKAIPNAFANGIQGVGCHPVRLEVY' A
#
# COMPACT_ATOMS: atom_id res chain seq x y z
N THR A 1 -8.89 25.66 -5.05
CA THR A 1 -8.98 24.60 -6.08
C THR A 1 -9.14 23.26 -5.38
N LEU A 2 -10.38 22.80 -5.21
CA LEU A 2 -10.69 21.53 -4.53
C LEU A 2 -10.50 20.39 -5.53
N SER A 3 -9.25 19.97 -5.73
CA SER A 3 -8.95 18.74 -6.46
C SER A 3 -9.43 17.58 -5.59
N GLY A 4 -10.70 17.19 -5.75
CA GLY A 4 -11.30 16.07 -5.03
C GLY A 4 -10.53 14.79 -5.37
N LYS A 5 -9.62 14.39 -4.47
CA LYS A 5 -8.93 13.11 -4.58
C LYS A 5 -9.97 12.03 -4.33
N ILE A 6 -10.23 11.21 -5.34
CA ILE A 6 -10.94 9.95 -5.15
C ILE A 6 -10.03 9.07 -4.30
N ILE A 7 -10.44 8.81 -3.07
CA ILE A 7 -9.66 8.00 -2.12
C ILE A 7 -10.31 6.63 -2.05
N ASN A 8 -9.51 5.59 -2.23
CA ASN A 8 -9.99 4.22 -2.08
C ASN A 8 -10.01 3.86 -0.57
N ALA A 9 -11.20 3.59 -0.03
CA ALA A 9 -11.40 3.33 1.38
C ALA A 9 -10.64 2.08 1.86
N ASP A 10 -10.65 1.01 1.07
CA ASP A 10 -9.99 -0.25 1.41
C ASP A 10 -8.47 -0.11 1.45
N VAL A 11 -7.91 0.63 0.47
CA VAL A 11 -6.47 0.93 0.42
C VAL A 11 -6.03 1.72 1.66
N ASN A 12 -6.84 2.68 2.11
CA ASN A 12 -6.55 3.43 3.33
C ASN A 12 -6.66 2.56 4.59
N GLY A 13 -7.66 1.68 4.65
CA GLY A 13 -7.84 0.73 5.75
C GLY A 13 -6.64 -0.20 5.88
N ALA A 14 -6.25 -0.84 4.76
CA ALA A 14 -5.08 -1.71 4.70
C ALA A 14 -3.80 -0.98 5.10
N TYR A 15 -3.59 0.24 4.62
CA TYR A 15 -2.45 1.07 5.00
C TYR A 15 -2.38 1.32 6.51
N ASN A 16 -3.49 1.70 7.13
CA ASN A 16 -3.56 1.95 8.58
C ASN A 16 -3.32 0.68 9.40
N ILE A 17 -3.83 -0.46 8.96
CA ILE A 17 -3.58 -1.77 9.60
C ILE A 17 -2.09 -2.10 9.55
N ILE A 18 -1.45 -2.02 8.36
CA ILE A 18 -0.02 -2.30 8.20
C ILE A 18 0.80 -1.37 9.11
N LYS A 19 0.48 -0.07 9.12
CA LYS A 19 1.18 0.92 9.93
C LYS A 19 1.05 0.69 11.44
N LYS A 20 -0.06 0.09 11.89
CA LYS A 20 -0.29 -0.26 13.30
C LYS A 20 0.33 -1.59 13.69
N ALA A 21 0.18 -2.62 12.87
CA ALA A 21 0.61 -3.99 13.17
C ALA A 21 2.11 -4.19 12.90
N ILE A 22 2.64 -3.59 11.83
CA ILE A 22 4.02 -3.74 11.39
C ILE A 22 4.56 -2.34 11.00
N PRO A 23 4.84 -1.46 11.99
CA PRO A 23 5.16 -0.05 11.73
C PRO A 23 6.40 0.15 10.84
N ASN A 24 7.35 -0.79 10.86
CA ASN A 24 8.57 -0.74 10.07
C ASN A 24 8.46 -1.42 8.70
N ALA A 25 7.28 -1.91 8.30
CA ALA A 25 7.07 -2.58 7.01
C ALA A 25 7.47 -1.72 5.81
N PHE A 26 7.29 -0.40 5.88
CA PHE A 26 7.64 0.52 4.80
C PHE A 26 9.08 1.06 4.88
N ALA A 27 9.72 1.00 6.06
CA ALA A 27 11.10 1.45 6.25
C ALA A 27 12.10 0.33 5.92
N ASN A 28 11.81 -0.88 6.40
CA ASN A 28 12.70 -2.04 6.31
C ASN A 28 12.22 -3.10 5.31
N GLY A 29 11.00 -2.97 4.80
CA GLY A 29 10.36 -3.99 3.98
C GLY A 29 9.78 -5.16 4.79
N ILE A 30 9.13 -6.10 4.08
CA ILE A 30 8.64 -7.37 4.65
C ILE A 30 9.35 -8.51 3.91
N GLN A 31 10.22 -9.25 4.60
CA GLN A 31 11.03 -10.31 3.97
C GLN A 31 10.19 -11.53 3.55
N GLY A 32 9.13 -11.85 4.29
CA GLY A 32 8.30 -13.04 4.08
C GLY A 32 7.03 -12.80 3.25
N VAL A 33 6.96 -11.75 2.43
CA VAL A 33 5.74 -11.49 1.63
C VAL A 33 5.69 -12.42 0.42
N GLY A 34 4.58 -13.13 0.26
CA GLY A 34 4.42 -14.15 -0.78
C GLY A 34 4.27 -13.62 -2.20
N CYS A 35 3.95 -12.33 -2.38
CA CYS A 35 3.79 -11.71 -3.70
C CYS A 35 4.23 -10.24 -3.67
N HIS A 36 4.95 -9.82 -4.71
CA HIS A 36 5.32 -8.43 -4.97
C HIS A 36 4.75 -8.01 -6.34
N PRO A 37 3.50 -7.50 -6.38
CA PRO A 37 2.89 -7.09 -7.64
C PRO A 37 3.72 -5.97 -8.31
N VAL A 38 4.01 -6.14 -9.60
CA VAL A 38 4.64 -5.10 -10.44
C VAL A 38 3.66 -4.68 -11.51
N ARG A 39 3.68 -3.39 -11.89
CA ARG A 39 2.90 -2.92 -13.03
C ARG A 39 3.65 -3.27 -14.31
N LEU A 40 3.07 -4.14 -15.12
CA LEU A 40 3.57 -4.48 -16.45
C LEU A 40 2.84 -3.62 -17.48
N GLU A 41 3.56 -3.03 -18.42
CA GLU A 41 2.97 -2.46 -19.63
C GLU A 41 2.72 -3.59 -20.62
N VAL A 42 1.53 -3.61 -21.22
CA VAL A 42 1.18 -4.57 -22.27
C VAL A 42 1.54 -3.90 -23.60
N TYR A 43 2.47 -4.48 -24.35
CA TYR A 43 2.88 -4.02 -25.69
C TYR A 43 1.88 -4.47 -26.76
#